data_AF-A0A849FWZ6-F1
#
_entry.id   AF-A0A849FWZ6-F1
#
_cell.length_a   1.000
_cell.length_b   1.000
_cell.length_c   1.000
_cell.angle_alpha   90.00
_cell.angle_beta   90.00
_cell.angle_gamma   90.00
#
_symmetry.space_group_name_H-M   'P 1'
#
loop_
_entity.id
_entity.type
_entity.pdbx_description
1 polymer ?
#
loop_
_entity_poly.entity_id
_entity_poly.type
_entity_poly.pdbx_seq_one_letter_code
_entity_poly.pdbx_strand_id
1 'polypeptide(L)'
;MKAYLRYSLFAILITISSSSVAQTSVAHEWIDINLEAVRKDFARPTVHARNLWHTSLAMYDAWAAYDSVATPYFLGKSLGNYNSAYDGIPEPAVIQSAREEAISFAAYRMIRHRYTGSPGQVNTFFILDTMMTHLGYDPSFTSIDYSTGIPAALGNYIAQQLITAAMFDGANESGGYDNLYYEPVNEELVIDQAHFIGNPDIDSLNRWQPIGLTLFCDQGGNPFVSTPDFLSPEWGDVVPFSLADSVKSVKTRDGNDWNVYHDPGPPPKIGLEGDAETDLYRWGFDLVAKWSSHLDPDDPTIWDISPASIGNIPFETLPENYEDYPDFYDRDNGGDASQGHDINPHTGMPYEPQIVP
;
A
#
# COMPACT_ATOMS: atom_id res chain seq x y z
N MET A 1 -19.91 78.39 33.07
CA MET A 1 -18.92 77.70 32.21
C MET A 1 -19.38 76.25 32.11
N LYS A 2 -20.05 75.85 31.02
CA LYS A 2 -20.72 74.54 30.88
C LYS A 2 -19.84 73.60 30.04
N ALA A 3 -19.67 72.37 30.52
CA ALA A 3 -18.88 71.31 29.90
C ALA A 3 -19.57 70.74 28.65
N TYR A 4 -18.78 70.43 27.63
CA TYR A 4 -19.21 69.73 26.41
C TYR A 4 -18.96 68.22 26.56
N LEU A 5 -20.00 67.41 26.41
CA LEU A 5 -19.91 65.95 26.33
C LEU A 5 -19.98 65.57 24.84
N ARG A 6 -18.88 65.01 24.29
CA ARG A 6 -18.84 64.45 22.93
C ARG A 6 -18.96 62.93 23.05
N TYR A 7 -20.05 62.36 22.52
CA TYR A 7 -20.17 60.92 22.32
C TYR A 7 -19.59 60.57 20.95
N SER A 8 -18.59 59.68 20.93
CA SER A 8 -18.05 59.07 19.71
C SER A 8 -18.66 57.68 19.58
N LEU A 9 -19.41 57.42 18.50
CA LEU A 9 -19.88 56.09 18.13
C LEU A 9 -18.69 55.32 17.50
N PHE A 10 -18.28 54.21 18.10
CA PHE A 10 -17.30 53.29 17.52
C PHE A 10 -18.07 52.12 16.91
N ALA A 11 -18.07 52.00 15.58
CA ALA A 11 -18.63 50.85 14.89
C ALA A 11 -17.54 49.78 14.76
N ILE A 12 -17.72 48.63 15.42
CA ILE A 12 -16.86 47.46 15.29
C ILE A 12 -17.35 46.65 14.08
N LEU A 13 -16.56 46.60 13.02
CA LEU A 13 -16.75 45.65 11.92
C LEU A 13 -16.22 44.29 12.37
N ILE A 14 -17.11 43.31 12.56
CA ILE A 14 -16.73 41.91 12.77
C ILE A 14 -16.61 41.26 11.40
N THR A 15 -15.38 40.99 10.96
CA THR A 15 -15.12 40.15 9.78
C THR A 15 -15.23 38.69 10.20
N ILE A 16 -16.33 38.04 9.81
CA ILE A 16 -16.47 36.59 9.93
C ILE A 16 -15.59 35.97 8.85
N SER A 17 -14.47 35.38 9.26
CA SER A 17 -13.65 34.56 8.37
C SER A 17 -14.34 33.21 8.25
N SER A 18 -14.99 32.95 7.12
CA SER A 18 -15.45 31.60 6.79
C SER A 18 -14.24 30.77 6.40
N SER A 19 -13.85 29.83 7.26
CA SER A 19 -12.92 28.78 6.88
C SER A 19 -13.59 27.96 5.78
N SER A 20 -13.13 28.09 4.52
CA SER A 20 -13.53 27.18 3.46
C SER A 20 -12.89 25.83 3.75
N VAL A 21 -13.66 24.90 4.31
CA VAL A 21 -13.27 23.48 4.25
C VAL A 21 -13.26 23.12 2.77
N ALA A 22 -12.14 22.60 2.28
CA ALA A 22 -12.07 22.10 0.91
C ALA A 22 -13.16 21.03 0.75
N GLN A 23 -14.05 21.21 -0.22
CA GLN A 23 -15.07 20.21 -0.51
C GLN A 23 -14.38 18.93 -1.00
N THR A 24 -14.57 17.83 -0.29
CA THR A 24 -14.10 16.50 -0.70
C THR A 24 -14.89 16.05 -1.92
N SER A 25 -14.23 15.41 -2.89
CA SER A 25 -14.93 14.77 -4.00
C SER A 25 -15.54 13.45 -3.53
N VAL A 26 -16.59 12.97 -4.19
CA VAL A 26 -17.16 11.65 -3.88
C VAL A 26 -16.12 10.54 -3.98
N ALA A 27 -15.16 10.65 -4.91
CA ALA A 27 -14.06 9.72 -5.04
C ALA A 27 -13.15 9.70 -3.79
N HIS A 28 -12.88 10.85 -3.19
CA HIS A 28 -12.14 10.95 -1.92
C HIS A 28 -12.88 10.18 -0.82
N GLU A 29 -14.19 10.40 -0.69
CA GLU A 29 -14.99 9.76 0.36
C GLU A 29 -15.03 8.23 0.19
N TRP A 30 -15.11 7.72 -1.04
CA TRP A 30 -15.00 6.29 -1.30
C TRP A 30 -13.60 5.72 -1.01
N ILE A 31 -12.52 6.49 -1.23
CA ILE A 31 -11.18 6.10 -0.82
C ILE A 31 -11.07 6.03 0.71
N ASP A 32 -11.59 7.00 1.44
CA ASP A 32 -11.59 6.97 2.91
C ASP A 32 -12.33 5.75 3.45
N ILE A 33 -13.47 5.39 2.85
CA ILE A 33 -14.21 4.17 3.19
C ILE A 33 -13.39 2.91 2.87
N ASN A 34 -12.70 2.87 1.72
CA ASN A 34 -11.86 1.73 1.38
C ASN A 34 -10.66 1.59 2.35
N LEU A 35 -10.01 2.70 2.73
CA LEU A 35 -8.95 2.70 3.73
C LEU A 35 -9.46 2.26 5.11
N GLU A 36 -10.68 2.66 5.48
CA GLU A 36 -11.31 2.20 6.71
C GLU A 36 -11.62 0.69 6.69
N ALA A 37 -11.96 0.15 5.52
CA ALA A 37 -12.11 -1.29 5.34
C ALA A 37 -10.77 -2.02 5.48
N VAL A 38 -9.66 -1.49 4.93
CA VAL A 38 -8.30 -2.03 5.13
C VAL A 38 -7.94 -2.13 6.61
N ARG A 39 -8.21 -1.08 7.40
CA ARG A 39 -7.90 -1.04 8.85
C ARG A 39 -8.62 -2.13 9.66
N LYS A 40 -9.70 -2.69 9.12
CA LYS A 40 -10.57 -3.67 9.79
C LYS A 40 -10.43 -5.09 9.21
N ASP A 41 -9.40 -5.32 8.40
CA ASP A 41 -9.15 -6.59 7.72
C ASP A 41 -7.82 -7.21 8.17
N PHE A 42 -7.51 -8.41 7.69
CA PHE A 42 -6.23 -9.08 7.92
C PHE A 42 -5.06 -8.28 7.35
N ALA A 43 -3.87 -8.41 7.93
CA ALA A 43 -2.65 -7.80 7.40
C ALA A 43 -2.18 -8.46 6.08
N ARG A 44 -2.68 -7.98 4.94
CA ARG A 44 -2.41 -8.52 3.59
C ARG A 44 -2.01 -7.40 2.62
N PRO A 45 -0.82 -6.81 2.75
CA PRO A 45 -0.45 -5.59 2.02
C PRO A 45 -0.55 -5.70 0.49
N THR A 46 -0.20 -6.84 -0.09
CA THR A 46 -0.32 -7.10 -1.54
C THR A 46 -1.77 -7.09 -2.01
N VAL A 47 -2.65 -7.79 -1.28
CA VAL A 47 -4.10 -7.82 -1.52
C VAL A 47 -4.71 -6.43 -1.34
N HIS A 48 -4.33 -5.69 -0.28
CA HIS A 48 -4.82 -4.35 0.00
C HIS A 48 -4.43 -3.34 -1.08
N ALA A 49 -3.17 -3.37 -1.53
CA ALA A 49 -2.70 -2.53 -2.62
C ALA A 49 -3.51 -2.78 -3.91
N ARG A 50 -3.76 -4.06 -4.24
CA ARG A 50 -4.61 -4.45 -5.37
C ARG A 50 -6.06 -3.98 -5.22
N ASN A 51 -6.65 -4.09 -4.02
CA ASN A 51 -8.00 -3.61 -3.73
C ASN A 51 -8.12 -2.08 -3.90
N LEU A 52 -7.13 -1.33 -3.43
CA LEU A 52 -7.05 0.12 -3.59
C LEU A 52 -6.89 0.52 -5.06
N TRP A 53 -6.00 -0.16 -5.79
CA TRP A 53 -5.80 0.06 -7.21
C TRP A 53 -7.07 -0.20 -8.01
N HIS A 54 -7.69 -1.37 -7.86
CA HIS A 54 -8.89 -1.72 -8.61
C HIS A 54 -10.07 -0.80 -8.33
N THR A 55 -10.29 -0.40 -7.06
CA THR A 55 -11.33 0.57 -6.73
C THR A 55 -11.02 1.95 -7.35
N SER A 56 -9.77 2.41 -7.29
CA SER A 56 -9.36 3.68 -7.90
C SER A 56 -9.51 3.66 -9.43
N LEU A 57 -9.14 2.55 -10.07
CA LEU A 57 -9.33 2.32 -11.50
C LEU A 57 -10.81 2.38 -11.89
N ALA A 58 -11.68 1.69 -11.15
CA ALA A 58 -13.12 1.69 -11.42
C ALA A 58 -13.72 3.10 -11.33
N MET A 59 -13.29 3.89 -10.34
CA MET A 59 -13.72 5.30 -10.22
C MET A 59 -13.15 6.19 -11.33
N TYR A 60 -11.89 5.99 -11.72
CA TYR A 60 -11.28 6.72 -12.83
C TYR A 60 -12.00 6.46 -14.14
N ASP A 61 -12.29 5.20 -14.47
CA ASP A 61 -13.00 4.83 -15.69
C ASP A 61 -14.43 5.36 -15.71
N ALA A 62 -15.12 5.35 -14.56
CA ALA A 62 -16.44 5.94 -14.42
C ALA A 62 -16.42 7.47 -14.65
N TRP A 63 -15.37 8.15 -14.20
CA TRP A 63 -15.18 9.58 -14.42
C TRP A 63 -14.83 9.90 -15.89
N ALA A 64 -13.90 9.15 -16.46
CA ALA A 64 -13.36 9.33 -17.80
C ALA A 64 -14.39 9.01 -18.89
N ALA A 65 -15.35 8.11 -18.63
CA ALA A 65 -16.46 7.81 -19.54
C ALA A 65 -17.30 9.04 -19.93
N TYR A 66 -17.29 10.09 -19.10
CA TYR A 66 -17.98 11.37 -19.37
C TYR A 66 -17.02 12.53 -19.67
N ASP A 67 -15.71 12.27 -19.79
CA ASP A 67 -14.73 13.30 -20.12
C ASP A 67 -14.49 13.37 -21.64
N SER A 68 -14.21 14.57 -22.15
CA SER A 68 -13.95 14.79 -23.58
C SER A 68 -12.47 14.63 -23.95
N VAL A 69 -11.57 14.56 -22.97
CA VAL A 69 -10.12 14.49 -23.17
C VAL A 69 -9.55 13.21 -22.59
N ALA A 70 -9.96 12.84 -21.38
CA ALA A 70 -9.48 11.65 -20.72
C ALA A 70 -9.99 10.38 -21.43
N THR A 71 -9.16 9.35 -21.43
CA THR A 71 -9.55 8.03 -21.92
C THR A 71 -9.60 7.07 -20.74
N PRO A 72 -10.62 6.22 -20.62
CA PRO A 72 -10.62 5.17 -19.62
C PRO A 72 -9.37 4.30 -19.71
N TYR A 73 -8.91 3.74 -18.60
CA TYR A 73 -7.76 2.85 -18.57
C TYR A 73 -8.16 1.42 -18.97
N PHE A 74 -9.29 0.91 -18.47
CA PHE A 74 -9.73 -0.47 -18.69
C PHE A 74 -11.05 -0.57 -19.48
N LEU A 75 -12.02 0.31 -19.24
CA LEU A 75 -13.29 0.34 -19.95
C LEU A 75 -13.08 0.59 -21.45
N GLY A 76 -13.53 -0.33 -22.30
CA GLY A 76 -13.26 -0.28 -23.75
C GLY A 76 -11.86 -0.73 -24.15
N LYS A 77 -11.08 -1.29 -23.22
CA LYS A 77 -9.68 -1.69 -23.39
C LYS A 77 -9.43 -3.07 -22.76
N SER A 78 -8.19 -3.55 -22.88
CA SER A 78 -7.75 -4.80 -22.26
C SER A 78 -6.97 -4.56 -20.98
N LEU A 79 -7.19 -5.42 -19.98
CA LEU A 79 -6.34 -5.59 -18.81
C LEU A 79 -5.87 -7.05 -18.77
N GLY A 80 -4.57 -7.27 -18.97
CA GLY A 80 -4.03 -8.60 -19.22
C GLY A 80 -4.72 -9.24 -20.43
N ASN A 81 -5.26 -10.44 -20.24
CA ASN A 81 -5.95 -11.21 -21.29
C ASN A 81 -7.46 -10.94 -21.36
N TYR A 82 -7.99 -10.05 -20.52
CA TYR A 82 -9.42 -9.74 -20.49
C TYR A 82 -9.70 -8.44 -21.25
N ASN A 83 -10.65 -8.46 -22.17
CA ASN A 83 -11.10 -7.28 -22.92
C ASN A 83 -12.46 -6.80 -22.39
N SER A 84 -12.52 -5.54 -21.98
CA SER A 84 -13.76 -4.90 -21.54
C SER A 84 -14.42 -4.16 -22.69
N ALA A 85 -15.55 -4.67 -23.18
CA ALA A 85 -16.30 -3.99 -24.24
C ALA A 85 -16.89 -2.66 -23.73
N TYR A 86 -16.96 -1.66 -24.58
CA TYR A 86 -17.62 -0.40 -24.25
C TYR A 86 -18.10 0.29 -25.51
N ASP A 87 -19.41 0.52 -25.59
CA ASP A 87 -20.06 1.11 -26.76
C ASP A 87 -20.25 2.64 -26.66
N GLY A 88 -19.68 3.25 -25.62
CA GLY A 88 -19.97 4.64 -25.24
C GLY A 88 -21.22 4.73 -24.37
N ILE A 89 -21.37 5.86 -23.67
CA ILE A 89 -22.58 6.18 -22.90
C ILE A 89 -23.23 7.45 -23.45
N PRO A 90 -24.57 7.52 -23.55
CA PRO A 90 -25.26 8.76 -23.91
C PRO A 90 -24.88 9.94 -23.01
N GLU A 91 -24.78 11.14 -23.60
CA GLU A 91 -24.42 12.35 -22.86
C GLU A 91 -25.52 12.72 -21.84
N PRO A 92 -25.19 12.87 -20.55
CA PRO A 92 -26.16 13.21 -19.51
C PRO A 92 -26.46 14.70 -19.49
N ALA A 93 -27.60 15.08 -18.90
CA ALA A 93 -27.95 16.49 -18.72
C ALA A 93 -27.00 17.24 -17.77
N VAL A 94 -26.47 16.55 -16.75
CA VAL A 94 -25.52 17.10 -15.78
C VAL A 94 -24.36 16.12 -15.59
N ILE A 95 -23.24 16.38 -16.27
CA ILE A 95 -22.05 15.52 -16.27
C ILE A 95 -21.54 15.23 -14.86
N GLN A 96 -21.47 16.25 -13.99
CA GLN A 96 -20.95 16.06 -12.63
C GLN A 96 -21.79 15.08 -11.82
N SER A 97 -23.12 15.19 -11.85
CA SER A 97 -24.02 14.28 -11.16
C SER A 97 -23.92 12.85 -11.71
N ALA A 98 -23.78 12.70 -13.03
CA ALA A 98 -23.61 11.38 -13.65
C ALA A 98 -22.28 10.72 -13.26
N ARG A 99 -21.19 11.50 -13.20
CA ARG A 99 -19.90 11.03 -12.70
C ARG A 99 -19.99 10.57 -11.25
N GLU A 100 -20.61 11.37 -10.39
CA GLU A 100 -20.72 11.06 -8.97
C GLU A 100 -21.52 9.77 -8.72
N GLU A 101 -22.62 9.59 -9.45
CA GLU A 101 -23.43 8.37 -9.38
C GLU A 101 -22.70 7.15 -9.93
N ALA A 102 -22.06 7.25 -11.10
CA ALA A 102 -21.30 6.14 -11.69
C ALA A 102 -20.10 5.74 -10.81
N ILE A 103 -19.34 6.71 -10.29
CA ILE A 103 -18.25 6.49 -9.33
C ILE A 103 -18.77 5.73 -8.11
N SER A 104 -19.91 6.15 -7.57
CA SER A 104 -20.45 5.59 -6.33
C SER A 104 -20.88 4.16 -6.49
N PHE A 105 -21.59 3.83 -7.57
CA PHE A 105 -21.95 2.43 -7.84
C PHE A 105 -20.72 1.57 -8.15
N ALA A 106 -19.72 2.09 -8.89
CA ALA A 106 -18.49 1.36 -9.16
C ALA A 106 -17.72 1.04 -7.86
N ALA A 107 -17.45 2.05 -7.03
CA ALA A 107 -16.75 1.90 -5.76
C ALA A 107 -17.51 0.99 -4.79
N TYR A 108 -18.82 1.19 -4.63
CA TYR A 108 -19.67 0.36 -3.78
C TYR A 108 -19.59 -1.13 -4.15
N ARG A 109 -19.69 -1.47 -5.44
CA ARG A 109 -19.61 -2.86 -5.92
C ARG A 109 -18.21 -3.45 -5.73
N MET A 110 -17.17 -2.68 -6.06
CA MET A 110 -15.78 -3.13 -5.86
C MET A 110 -15.49 -3.41 -4.40
N ILE A 111 -15.69 -2.43 -3.50
CA ILE A 111 -15.37 -2.58 -2.08
C ILE A 111 -16.22 -3.71 -1.46
N ARG A 112 -17.52 -3.77 -1.74
CA ARG A 112 -18.37 -4.86 -1.21
C ARG A 112 -17.89 -6.24 -1.65
N HIS A 113 -17.43 -6.40 -2.90
CA HIS A 113 -16.84 -7.64 -3.38
C HIS A 113 -15.54 -7.97 -2.63
N ARG A 114 -14.57 -7.04 -2.59
CA ARG A 114 -13.23 -7.26 -2.01
C ARG A 114 -13.23 -7.63 -0.54
N TYR A 115 -14.16 -7.08 0.23
CA TYR A 115 -14.22 -7.31 1.68
C TYR A 115 -15.23 -8.38 2.08
N THR A 116 -15.78 -9.13 1.11
CA THR A 116 -16.54 -10.35 1.42
C THR A 116 -15.61 -11.36 2.10
N GLY A 117 -16.02 -11.90 3.24
CA GLY A 117 -15.23 -12.83 4.05
C GLY A 117 -14.19 -12.17 4.97
N SER A 118 -14.04 -10.84 4.96
CA SER A 118 -13.12 -10.14 5.88
C SER A 118 -13.65 -10.13 7.33
N PRO A 119 -12.77 -10.06 8.35
CA PRO A 119 -13.18 -9.87 9.75
C PRO A 119 -14.09 -8.64 9.94
N GLY A 120 -13.76 -7.55 9.25
CA GLY A 120 -14.49 -6.28 9.28
C GLY A 120 -15.76 -6.21 8.43
N GLN A 121 -16.14 -7.28 7.70
CA GLN A 121 -17.17 -7.25 6.67
C GLN A 121 -18.47 -6.55 7.10
N VAL A 122 -19.01 -6.88 8.28
CA VAL A 122 -20.28 -6.31 8.77
C VAL A 122 -20.18 -4.79 8.91
N ASN A 123 -19.08 -4.30 9.49
CA ASN A 123 -18.86 -2.87 9.66
C ASN A 123 -18.62 -2.18 8.31
N THR A 124 -17.81 -2.78 7.45
CA THR A 124 -17.56 -2.26 6.11
C THR A 124 -18.87 -2.13 5.33
N PHE A 125 -19.70 -3.18 5.29
CA PHE A 125 -20.95 -3.17 4.53
C PHE A 125 -21.95 -2.15 5.08
N PHE A 126 -22.01 -1.99 6.41
CA PHE A 126 -22.83 -0.94 7.03
C PHE A 126 -22.39 0.47 6.59
N ILE A 127 -21.08 0.75 6.56
CA ILE A 127 -20.54 2.04 6.09
C ILE A 127 -20.87 2.27 4.61
N LEU A 128 -20.71 1.23 3.77
CA LEU A 128 -21.05 1.28 2.35
C LEU A 128 -22.54 1.60 2.12
N ASP A 129 -23.44 0.91 2.81
CA ASP A 129 -24.89 1.11 2.68
C ASP A 129 -25.32 2.49 3.20
N THR A 130 -24.68 2.97 4.27
CA THR A 130 -24.87 4.32 4.82
C THR A 130 -24.44 5.39 3.82
N MET A 131 -23.31 5.18 3.14
CA MET A 131 -22.80 6.10 2.12
C MET A 131 -23.74 6.18 0.91
N MET A 132 -24.22 5.05 0.39
CA MET A 132 -25.22 5.04 -0.69
C MET A 132 -26.49 5.79 -0.30
N THR A 133 -26.98 5.57 0.92
CA THR A 133 -28.16 6.28 1.45
C THR A 133 -27.91 7.78 1.60
N HIS A 134 -26.72 8.17 2.07
CA HIS A 134 -26.33 9.58 2.22
C HIS A 134 -26.33 10.33 0.88
N LEU A 135 -25.86 9.68 -0.18
CA LEU A 135 -25.85 10.21 -1.55
C LEU A 135 -27.23 10.13 -2.24
N GLY A 136 -28.23 9.50 -1.62
CA GLY A 136 -29.57 9.34 -2.19
C GLY A 136 -29.69 8.23 -3.24
N TYR A 137 -28.76 7.27 -3.25
CA TYR A 137 -28.73 6.16 -4.19
C TYR A 137 -29.31 4.87 -3.60
N ASP A 138 -29.94 4.05 -4.44
CA ASP A 138 -30.48 2.74 -4.05
C ASP A 138 -29.44 1.63 -4.24
N PRO A 139 -28.84 1.07 -3.17
CA PRO A 139 -27.85 0.01 -3.27
C PRO A 139 -28.39 -1.31 -3.88
N SER A 140 -29.72 -1.48 -3.94
CA SER A 140 -30.37 -2.64 -4.57
C SER A 140 -30.41 -2.56 -6.09
N PHE A 141 -30.14 -1.39 -6.68
CA PHE A 141 -30.03 -1.22 -8.13
C PHE A 141 -28.79 -1.92 -8.68
N THR A 142 -29.01 -3.01 -9.42
CA THR A 142 -27.96 -3.94 -9.90
C THR A 142 -27.88 -4.04 -11.41
N SER A 143 -28.68 -3.27 -12.16
CA SER A 143 -28.58 -3.26 -13.63
C SER A 143 -27.18 -2.87 -14.06
N ILE A 144 -26.69 -3.53 -15.11
CA ILE A 144 -25.44 -3.21 -15.83
C ILE A 144 -25.73 -2.63 -17.21
N ASP A 145 -27.00 -2.51 -17.59
CA ASP A 145 -27.40 -1.97 -18.90
C ASP A 145 -27.33 -0.43 -18.86
N TYR A 146 -26.19 0.10 -19.28
CA TYR A 146 -25.93 1.52 -19.40
C TYR A 146 -26.34 2.11 -20.77
N SER A 147 -26.88 1.29 -21.69
CA SER A 147 -27.21 1.73 -23.06
C SER A 147 -28.23 2.88 -23.10
N THR A 148 -29.02 3.01 -22.04
CA THR A 148 -30.04 4.06 -21.86
C THR A 148 -29.50 5.32 -21.14
N GLY A 149 -28.18 5.37 -20.85
CA GLY A 149 -27.54 6.51 -20.20
C GLY A 149 -27.69 6.55 -18.68
N ILE A 150 -28.00 5.43 -18.03
CA ILE A 150 -28.13 5.35 -16.57
C ILE A 150 -26.73 5.27 -15.92
N PRO A 151 -26.29 6.29 -15.15
CA PRO A 151 -24.94 6.30 -14.60
C PRO A 151 -24.67 5.20 -13.57
N ALA A 152 -25.65 4.89 -12.72
CA ALA A 152 -25.58 3.76 -11.80
C ALA A 152 -25.32 2.42 -12.53
N ALA A 153 -25.91 2.25 -13.71
CA ALA A 153 -25.73 1.03 -14.50
C ALA A 153 -24.32 0.95 -15.10
N LEU A 154 -23.76 2.09 -15.51
CA LEU A 154 -22.36 2.18 -15.93
C LEU A 154 -21.41 1.81 -14.79
N GLY A 155 -21.64 2.35 -13.58
CA GLY A 155 -20.82 2.04 -12.42
C GLY A 155 -20.85 0.55 -12.06
N ASN A 156 -22.04 -0.06 -12.04
CA ASN A 156 -22.20 -1.51 -11.86
C ASN A 156 -21.48 -2.31 -12.95
N TYR A 157 -21.59 -1.89 -14.21
CA TYR A 157 -20.94 -2.54 -15.34
C TYR A 157 -19.41 -2.52 -15.21
N ILE A 158 -18.82 -1.35 -14.94
CA ILE A 158 -17.36 -1.20 -14.75
C ILE A 158 -16.87 -2.13 -13.64
N ALA A 159 -17.54 -2.14 -12.49
CA ALA A 159 -17.17 -3.01 -11.39
C ALA A 159 -17.28 -4.49 -11.76
N GLN A 160 -18.35 -4.91 -12.45
CA GLN A 160 -18.50 -6.29 -12.91
C GLN A 160 -17.39 -6.71 -13.87
N GLN A 161 -17.06 -5.86 -14.85
CA GLN A 161 -16.00 -6.13 -15.81
C GLN A 161 -14.65 -6.28 -15.11
N LEU A 162 -14.36 -5.40 -14.14
CA LEU A 162 -13.08 -5.41 -13.43
C LEU A 162 -12.98 -6.60 -12.46
N ILE A 163 -14.06 -6.93 -11.75
CA ILE A 163 -14.14 -8.16 -10.93
C ILE A 163 -13.92 -9.39 -11.80
N THR A 164 -14.52 -9.43 -13.00
CA THR A 164 -14.35 -10.57 -13.92
C THR A 164 -12.91 -10.70 -14.41
N ALA A 165 -12.30 -9.58 -14.82
CA ALA A 165 -10.89 -9.57 -15.24
C ALA A 165 -9.95 -10.02 -14.10
N ALA A 166 -10.21 -9.54 -12.89
CA ALA A 166 -9.47 -9.85 -11.68
C ALA A 166 -9.50 -11.33 -11.27
N MET A 167 -10.47 -12.14 -11.72
CA MET A 167 -10.47 -13.58 -11.45
C MET A 167 -9.34 -14.34 -12.17
N PHE A 168 -8.76 -13.72 -13.20
CA PHE A 168 -7.74 -14.34 -14.05
C PHE A 168 -6.46 -13.52 -14.13
N ASP A 169 -6.25 -12.60 -13.20
CA ASP A 169 -5.09 -11.72 -13.19
C ASP A 169 -3.86 -12.32 -12.52
N GLY A 170 -3.93 -13.54 -11.98
CA GLY A 170 -2.83 -14.22 -11.29
C GLY A 170 -2.89 -14.15 -9.76
N ALA A 171 -3.80 -13.37 -9.16
CA ALA A 171 -3.83 -13.17 -7.70
C ALA A 171 -4.44 -14.35 -6.90
N ASN A 172 -4.98 -15.39 -7.56
CA ASN A 172 -5.69 -16.50 -6.91
C ASN A 172 -6.82 -16.06 -5.95
N GLU A 173 -7.58 -15.03 -6.32
CA GLU A 173 -8.62 -14.47 -5.45
C GLU A 173 -9.73 -15.46 -5.08
N SER A 174 -10.15 -16.32 -6.03
CA SER A 174 -11.13 -17.38 -5.75
C SER A 174 -10.61 -18.44 -4.77
N GLY A 175 -9.30 -18.62 -4.71
CA GLY A 175 -8.60 -19.49 -3.76
C GLY A 175 -8.18 -18.74 -2.49
N GLY A 176 -8.74 -17.57 -2.20
CA GLY A 176 -8.43 -16.84 -0.96
C GLY A 176 -7.05 -16.18 -0.94
N TYR A 177 -6.39 -16.04 -2.10
CA TYR A 177 -5.01 -15.58 -2.22
C TYR A 177 -3.97 -16.55 -1.64
N ASP A 178 -4.36 -17.82 -1.41
CA ASP A 178 -3.46 -18.86 -0.91
C ASP A 178 -2.31 -19.12 -1.89
N ASN A 179 -1.16 -19.51 -1.34
CA ASN A 179 0.00 -19.92 -2.11
C ASN A 179 -0.37 -21.15 -2.95
N LEU A 180 0.06 -21.16 -4.22
CA LEU A 180 -0.30 -22.23 -5.15
C LEU A 180 0.78 -23.31 -5.22
N TYR A 181 2.04 -22.92 -5.06
CA TYR A 181 3.16 -23.85 -5.21
C TYR A 181 4.38 -23.50 -4.36
N TYR A 182 4.45 -22.31 -3.75
CA TYR A 182 5.49 -22.04 -2.76
C TYR A 182 5.28 -22.88 -1.50
N GLU A 183 6.33 -23.59 -1.11
CA GLU A 183 6.46 -24.20 0.22
C GLU A 183 7.81 -23.80 0.81
N PRO A 184 7.89 -23.47 2.12
CA PRO A 184 9.16 -23.25 2.77
C PRO A 184 10.00 -24.54 2.73
N VAL A 185 11.31 -24.40 2.55
CA VAL A 185 12.23 -25.54 2.60
C VAL A 185 12.63 -25.88 4.04
N ASN A 186 12.68 -24.87 4.90
CA ASN A 186 12.96 -25.05 6.31
C ASN A 186 11.64 -25.25 7.05
N GLU A 187 11.62 -26.22 7.97
CA GLU A 187 10.57 -26.37 8.96
C GLU A 187 10.46 -25.15 9.87
N GLU A 188 9.28 -24.89 10.42
CA GLU A 188 9.06 -23.75 11.31
C GLU A 188 9.97 -23.77 12.54
N LEU A 189 10.49 -22.61 12.91
CA LEU A 189 11.22 -22.43 14.16
C LEU A 189 10.22 -22.14 15.29
N VAL A 190 9.92 -23.16 16.10
CA VAL A 190 9.01 -23.03 17.25
C VAL A 190 9.74 -22.38 18.43
N ILE A 191 9.44 -21.11 18.71
CA ILE A 191 10.16 -20.30 19.71
C ILE A 191 9.95 -20.80 21.15
N ASP A 192 8.78 -21.37 21.48
CA ASP A 192 8.52 -21.89 22.83
C ASP A 192 9.28 -23.20 23.14
N GLN A 193 9.75 -23.90 22.11
CA GLN A 193 10.64 -25.06 22.21
C GLN A 193 12.10 -24.67 22.05
N ALA A 194 12.40 -23.44 21.59
CA ALA A 194 13.75 -22.88 21.44
C ALA A 194 14.44 -22.55 22.79
N HIS A 195 14.04 -23.21 23.88
CA HIS A 195 14.84 -23.30 25.11
C HIS A 195 16.20 -23.99 24.90
N PHE A 196 16.45 -24.55 23.71
CA PHE A 196 17.72 -25.07 23.26
C PHE A 196 18.52 -23.99 22.51
N ILE A 197 19.85 -24.06 22.60
CA ILE A 197 20.82 -23.05 22.15
C ILE A 197 20.64 -22.77 20.64
N GLY A 198 19.92 -21.70 20.30
CA GLY A 198 19.77 -21.24 18.91
C GLY A 198 18.89 -22.13 18.03
N ASN A 199 19.28 -22.31 16.78
CA ASN A 199 18.55 -23.06 15.76
C ASN A 199 19.50 -24.06 15.03
N PRO A 200 19.93 -25.12 15.73
CA PRO A 200 20.93 -26.05 15.20
C PRO A 200 20.41 -26.95 14.07
N ASP A 201 19.08 -27.09 13.94
CA ASP A 201 18.42 -28.04 13.04
C ASP A 201 17.91 -27.39 11.75
N ILE A 202 18.34 -26.17 11.42
CA ILE A 202 17.99 -25.52 10.15
C ILE A 202 18.59 -26.28 8.96
N ASP A 203 17.75 -26.71 8.03
CA ASP A 203 18.18 -27.48 6.87
C ASP A 203 18.94 -26.64 5.85
N SER A 204 18.49 -25.40 5.61
CA SER A 204 19.04 -24.52 4.60
C SER A 204 19.18 -23.08 5.10
N LEU A 205 20.41 -22.71 5.46
CA LEU A 205 20.78 -21.36 5.92
C LEU A 205 20.48 -20.23 4.92
N ASN A 206 20.46 -20.53 3.61
CA ASN A 206 20.19 -19.56 2.54
C ASN A 206 18.72 -19.51 2.11
N ARG A 207 17.80 -20.04 2.93
CA ARG A 207 16.36 -20.08 2.65
C ARG A 207 15.57 -19.56 3.83
N TRP A 208 14.43 -18.95 3.54
CA TRP A 208 13.52 -18.45 4.56
C TRP A 208 13.05 -19.59 5.46
N GLN A 209 12.90 -19.29 6.75
CA GLN A 209 12.34 -20.19 7.74
C GLN A 209 11.12 -19.52 8.38
N PRO A 210 9.94 -20.17 8.39
CA PRO A 210 8.80 -19.69 9.15
C PRO A 210 9.17 -19.64 10.64
N ILE A 211 8.68 -18.63 11.36
CA ILE A 211 8.82 -18.57 12.81
C ILE A 211 7.47 -18.94 13.39
N GLY A 212 7.43 -19.92 14.29
CA GLY A 212 6.23 -20.34 15.01
C GLY A 212 6.17 -19.72 16.40
N LEU A 213 5.11 -18.96 16.66
CA LEU A 213 4.79 -18.36 17.95
C LEU A 213 3.52 -19.00 18.51
N THR A 214 3.42 -19.13 19.83
CA THR A 214 2.22 -19.63 20.51
C THR A 214 0.98 -18.77 20.21
N LEU A 215 1.18 -17.48 19.93
CA LEU A 215 0.14 -16.55 19.53
C LEU A 215 0.72 -15.53 18.55
N PHE A 216 0.12 -15.43 17.38
CA PHE A 216 0.30 -14.32 16.47
C PHE A 216 -0.81 -13.30 16.67
N CYS A 217 -0.45 -12.04 16.50
CA CYS A 217 -1.38 -10.93 16.38
C CYS A 217 -0.99 -10.19 15.11
N ASP A 218 -1.88 -10.11 14.13
CA ASP A 218 -1.59 -9.34 12.92
C ASP A 218 -1.56 -7.82 13.23
N GLN A 219 -1.16 -7.02 12.25
CA GLN A 219 -1.13 -5.56 12.39
C GLN A 219 -2.52 -4.95 12.67
N GLY A 220 -3.60 -5.66 12.32
CA GLY A 220 -4.98 -5.28 12.60
C GLY A 220 -5.47 -5.66 14.01
N GLY A 221 -4.63 -6.33 14.81
CA GLY A 221 -4.97 -6.79 16.15
C GLY A 221 -5.73 -8.12 16.17
N ASN A 222 -5.77 -8.86 15.05
CA ASN A 222 -6.47 -10.15 14.96
C ASN A 222 -5.55 -11.29 15.45
N PRO A 223 -5.93 -12.00 16.52
CA PRO A 223 -5.13 -13.12 17.03
C PRO A 223 -5.32 -14.39 16.19
N PHE A 224 -4.24 -15.14 15.98
CA PHE A 224 -4.28 -16.50 15.40
C PHE A 224 -3.18 -17.38 15.99
N VAL A 225 -3.36 -18.70 15.92
CA VAL A 225 -2.56 -19.70 16.66
C VAL A 225 -1.72 -20.60 15.76
N SER A 226 -1.68 -20.31 14.46
CA SER A 226 -0.86 -21.01 13.47
C SER A 226 0.24 -20.10 12.97
N THR A 227 1.37 -20.69 12.61
CA THR A 227 2.42 -19.99 11.87
C THR A 227 1.86 -19.51 10.54
N PRO A 228 2.02 -18.22 10.20
CA PRO A 228 1.55 -17.72 8.92
C PRO A 228 2.46 -18.25 7.79
N ASP A 229 1.84 -18.59 6.67
CA ASP A 229 2.56 -18.93 5.45
C ASP A 229 3.33 -17.72 4.91
N PHE A 230 4.25 -17.97 4.00
CA PHE A 230 4.92 -16.89 3.28
C PHE A 230 3.88 -16.06 2.54
N LEU A 231 3.92 -14.74 2.72
CA LEU A 231 2.93 -13.85 2.16
C LEU A 231 3.12 -13.67 0.65
N SER A 232 2.17 -14.18 -0.15
CA SER A 232 2.05 -13.92 -1.59
C SER A 232 3.35 -14.09 -2.40
N PRO A 233 4.05 -15.23 -2.30
CA PRO A 233 5.31 -15.48 -3.01
C PRO A 233 5.14 -15.50 -4.53
N GLU A 234 3.96 -15.86 -5.04
CA GLU A 234 3.63 -15.87 -6.47
C GLU A 234 3.10 -14.51 -6.99
N TRP A 235 3.12 -13.44 -6.19
CA TRP A 235 2.50 -12.16 -6.58
C TRP A 235 3.09 -11.52 -7.84
N GLY A 236 4.28 -11.94 -8.26
CA GLY A 236 4.87 -11.56 -9.54
C GLY A 236 4.05 -11.99 -10.76
N ASP A 237 3.15 -12.97 -10.60
CA ASP A 237 2.25 -13.43 -11.65
C ASP A 237 1.02 -12.52 -11.80
N VAL A 238 0.80 -11.60 -10.85
CA VAL A 238 -0.31 -10.64 -10.91
C VAL A 238 -0.10 -9.65 -12.05
N VAL A 239 -1.12 -9.45 -12.89
CA VAL A 239 -1.11 -8.45 -13.98
C VAL A 239 -0.77 -7.09 -13.39
N PRO A 240 0.37 -6.48 -13.78
CA PRO A 240 0.82 -5.24 -13.17
C PRO A 240 0.02 -4.05 -13.69
N PHE A 241 -0.05 -3.00 -12.86
CA PHE A 241 -0.60 -1.72 -13.29
C PHE A 241 0.28 -1.03 -14.36
N SER A 242 1.60 -0.99 -14.14
CA SER A 242 2.51 -0.19 -14.99
C SER A 242 3.86 -0.85 -15.28
N LEU A 243 4.12 -2.05 -14.76
CA LEU A 243 5.37 -2.75 -15.00
C LEU A 243 5.33 -3.40 -16.38
N ALA A 244 6.35 -3.08 -17.19
CA ALA A 244 6.49 -3.61 -18.54
C ALA A 244 7.25 -4.94 -18.53
N ASP A 245 7.02 -5.78 -19.53
CA ASP A 245 7.77 -7.03 -19.73
C ASP A 245 9.29 -6.79 -19.88
N SER A 246 9.72 -5.60 -20.31
CA SER A 246 11.15 -5.26 -20.45
C SER A 246 11.91 -5.21 -19.12
N VAL A 247 11.23 -5.07 -17.99
CA VAL A 247 11.83 -5.09 -16.64
C VAL A 247 11.47 -6.37 -15.88
N LYS A 248 10.85 -7.35 -16.56
CA LYS A 248 10.49 -8.65 -16.01
C LYS A 248 11.58 -9.67 -16.29
N SER A 249 11.98 -10.39 -15.25
CA SER A 249 12.79 -11.59 -15.36
C SER A 249 11.97 -12.80 -14.92
N VAL A 250 12.13 -13.93 -15.61
CA VAL A 250 11.50 -15.19 -15.22
C VAL A 250 12.57 -16.09 -14.62
N LYS A 251 12.35 -16.55 -13.38
CA LYS A 251 13.22 -17.51 -12.71
C LYS A 251 12.50 -18.84 -12.62
N THR A 252 13.15 -19.94 -12.98
CA THR A 252 12.56 -21.27 -12.84
C THR A 252 13.17 -21.98 -11.63
N ARG A 253 12.33 -22.55 -10.77
CA ARG A 253 12.74 -23.37 -9.63
C ARG A 253 11.71 -24.45 -9.38
N ASP A 254 12.18 -25.69 -9.19
CA ASP A 254 11.36 -26.87 -8.86
C ASP A 254 10.18 -27.08 -9.83
N GLY A 255 10.38 -26.73 -11.10
CA GLY A 255 9.38 -26.86 -12.16
C GLY A 255 8.37 -25.71 -12.26
N ASN A 256 8.45 -24.70 -11.38
CA ASN A 256 7.61 -23.51 -11.41
C ASN A 256 8.40 -22.28 -11.89
N ASP A 257 7.71 -21.39 -12.59
CA ASP A 257 8.25 -20.12 -13.06
C ASP A 257 7.83 -18.98 -12.13
N TRP A 258 8.76 -18.09 -11.82
CA TRP A 258 8.60 -16.96 -10.92
C TRP A 258 8.87 -15.67 -11.69
N ASN A 259 7.87 -14.84 -11.86
CA ASN A 259 8.03 -13.51 -12.44
C ASN A 259 8.61 -12.54 -11.39
N VAL A 260 9.74 -11.92 -11.68
CA VAL A 260 10.38 -10.92 -10.81
C VAL A 260 10.64 -9.66 -11.62
N TYR A 261 9.96 -8.58 -11.26
CA TYR A 261 10.16 -7.26 -11.86
C TYR A 261 11.25 -6.49 -11.12
N HIS A 262 12.09 -5.77 -11.86
CA HIS A 262 13.24 -5.04 -11.30
C HIS A 262 14.11 -5.93 -10.40
N ASP A 263 14.41 -7.13 -10.87
CA ASP A 263 15.21 -8.11 -10.13
C ASP A 263 16.61 -7.55 -9.79
N PRO A 264 16.92 -7.31 -8.50
CA PRO A 264 18.23 -6.82 -8.07
C PRO A 264 19.30 -7.93 -8.09
N GLY A 265 18.93 -9.18 -8.37
CA GLY A 265 19.80 -10.33 -8.22
C GLY A 265 19.74 -10.94 -6.81
N PRO A 266 20.46 -12.06 -6.60
CA PRO A 266 20.49 -12.73 -5.30
C PRO A 266 21.33 -11.95 -4.27
N PRO A 267 20.96 -12.00 -2.97
CA PRO A 267 21.84 -11.53 -1.90
C PRO A 267 23.06 -12.45 -1.72
N PRO A 268 24.13 -11.99 -1.03
CA PRO A 268 25.26 -12.84 -0.68
C PRO A 268 24.79 -14.02 0.16
N LYS A 269 25.33 -15.20 -0.13
CA LYS A 269 24.99 -16.45 0.56
C LYS A 269 26.02 -16.82 1.59
N ILE A 270 25.57 -17.48 2.66
CA ILE A 270 26.47 -18.14 3.60
C ILE A 270 26.91 -19.50 3.05
N GLY A 271 28.22 -19.72 3.00
CA GLY A 271 28.86 -20.99 2.69
C GLY A 271 29.41 -21.69 3.93
N LEU A 272 29.84 -22.94 3.75
CA LEU A 272 30.52 -23.74 4.78
C LEU A 272 32.00 -23.34 4.93
N GLU A 273 32.57 -22.72 3.90
CA GLU A 273 33.94 -22.20 3.88
C GLU A 273 33.92 -20.68 3.99
N GLY A 274 35.00 -20.07 4.51
CA GLY A 274 35.12 -18.61 4.59
C GLY A 274 35.58 -18.03 3.26
N ASP A 275 34.66 -17.92 2.30
CA ASP A 275 34.87 -17.20 1.05
C ASP A 275 34.34 -15.75 1.11
N ALA A 276 34.63 -14.97 0.07
CA ALA A 276 34.27 -13.55 0.02
C ALA A 276 32.75 -13.32 0.10
N GLU A 277 31.94 -14.18 -0.53
CA GLU A 277 30.48 -14.08 -0.49
C GLU A 277 29.94 -14.36 0.93
N THR A 278 30.51 -15.37 1.60
CA THR A 278 30.21 -15.70 3.00
C THR A 278 30.60 -14.57 3.94
N ASP A 279 31.73 -13.91 3.70
CA ASP A 279 32.16 -12.77 4.51
C ASP A 279 31.23 -11.57 4.35
N LEU A 280 30.72 -11.30 3.14
CA LEU A 280 29.70 -10.28 2.89
C LEU A 280 28.39 -10.61 3.61
N TYR A 281 27.92 -11.86 3.53
CA TYR A 281 26.75 -12.31 4.29
C TYR A 281 26.95 -12.08 5.78
N ARG A 282 28.09 -12.52 6.33
CA ARG A 282 28.39 -12.42 7.78
C ARG A 282 28.46 -10.98 8.23
N TRP A 283 29.09 -10.11 7.43
CA TRP A 283 29.16 -8.69 7.73
C TRP A 283 27.77 -8.07 7.82
N GLY A 284 26.90 -8.32 6.83
CA GLY A 284 25.52 -7.81 6.85
C GLY A 284 24.67 -8.41 7.98
N PHE A 285 24.86 -9.70 8.28
CA PHE A 285 24.16 -10.39 9.38
C PHE A 285 24.59 -9.84 10.75
N ASP A 286 25.88 -9.55 10.96
CA ASP A 286 26.43 -8.97 12.20
C ASP A 286 25.88 -7.57 12.50
N LEU A 287 25.56 -6.77 11.47
CA LEU A 287 24.97 -5.44 11.66
C LEU A 287 23.69 -5.48 12.48
N VAL A 288 22.86 -6.52 12.33
CA VAL A 288 21.61 -6.63 13.09
C VAL A 288 21.89 -6.70 14.60
N ALA A 289 22.83 -7.55 15.02
CA ALA A 289 23.21 -7.69 16.42
C ALA A 289 23.93 -6.43 16.93
N LYS A 290 24.83 -5.88 16.10
CA LYS A 290 25.62 -4.68 16.43
C LYS A 290 24.73 -3.46 16.62
N TRP A 291 23.85 -3.13 15.69
CA TRP A 291 22.96 -1.96 15.81
C TRP A 291 21.86 -2.17 16.85
N SER A 292 21.36 -3.39 17.04
CA SER A 292 20.44 -3.70 18.15
C SER A 292 21.08 -3.45 19.52
N SER A 293 22.42 -3.58 19.64
CA SER A 293 23.12 -3.28 20.89
C SER A 293 23.09 -1.81 21.30
N HIS A 294 22.71 -0.89 20.39
CA HIS A 294 22.54 0.53 20.67
C HIS A 294 21.15 0.87 21.23
N LEU A 295 20.24 -0.11 21.33
CA LEU A 295 18.86 0.09 21.80
C LEU A 295 18.73 -0.04 23.33
N ASP A 296 19.83 0.12 24.07
CA ASP A 296 19.80 0.16 25.53
C ASP A 296 19.13 1.47 25.99
N PRO A 297 18.03 1.43 26.76
CA PRO A 297 17.37 2.64 27.25
C PRO A 297 18.25 3.50 28.19
N ASP A 298 19.36 2.95 28.70
CA ASP A 298 20.35 3.67 29.50
C ASP A 298 21.51 4.24 28.65
N ASP A 299 21.51 4.06 27.32
CA ASP A 299 22.51 4.65 26.42
C ASP A 299 22.42 6.19 26.46
N PRO A 300 23.51 6.92 26.78
CA PRO A 300 23.49 8.38 26.84
C PRO A 300 23.70 9.06 25.47
N THR A 301 23.83 8.30 24.39
CA THR A 301 24.08 8.82 23.04
C THR A 301 22.91 9.69 22.60
N ILE A 302 23.20 10.84 22.01
CA ILE A 302 22.19 11.79 21.57
C ILE A 302 22.26 11.94 20.06
N TRP A 303 21.12 11.81 19.38
CA TRP A 303 20.98 11.91 17.93
C TRP A 303 20.21 13.16 17.54
N ASP A 304 20.65 13.83 16.47
CA ASP A 304 19.80 14.76 15.73
C ASP A 304 19.09 13.99 14.61
N ILE A 305 17.80 13.73 14.78
CA ILE A 305 16.97 13.03 13.79
C ILE A 305 16.27 13.99 12.81
N SER A 306 16.67 15.27 12.79
CA SER A 306 16.12 16.23 11.84
C SER A 306 16.59 15.95 10.41
N PRO A 307 15.89 16.47 9.39
CA PRO A 307 16.35 16.41 8.02
C PRO A 307 17.70 17.10 7.76
N ALA A 308 18.24 17.90 8.70
CA ALA A 308 19.60 18.45 8.58
C ALA A 308 20.70 17.40 8.77
N SER A 309 20.39 16.25 9.38
CA SER A 309 21.38 15.25 9.76
C SER A 309 21.12 13.87 9.14
N ILE A 310 19.89 13.56 8.71
CA ILE A 310 19.52 12.26 8.15
C ILE A 310 18.92 12.40 6.74
N GLY A 311 19.35 11.55 5.82
CA GLY A 311 18.93 11.51 4.42
C GLY A 311 19.80 12.34 3.49
N ASN A 312 19.20 12.80 2.39
CA ASN A 312 19.87 13.54 1.31
C ASN A 312 21.11 12.82 0.71
N ILE A 313 21.02 11.51 0.55
CA ILE A 313 22.08 10.71 -0.08
C ILE A 313 21.99 10.92 -1.60
N PRO A 314 23.05 11.38 -2.27
CA PRO A 314 23.07 11.48 -3.72
C PRO A 314 22.85 10.11 -4.37
N PHE A 315 22.04 10.06 -5.42
CA PHE A 315 21.67 8.79 -6.05
C PHE A 315 22.89 8.06 -6.61
N GLU A 316 23.86 8.81 -7.14
CA GLU A 316 25.13 8.32 -7.69
C GLU A 316 26.09 7.73 -6.64
N THR A 317 25.82 7.92 -5.34
CA THR A 317 26.62 7.34 -4.25
C THR A 317 25.97 6.12 -3.62
N LEU A 318 24.79 5.70 -4.08
CA LEU A 318 24.17 4.48 -3.61
C LEU A 318 25.00 3.27 -4.05
N PRO A 319 25.25 2.29 -3.17
CA PRO A 319 26.05 1.12 -3.53
C PRO A 319 25.32 0.28 -4.58
N GLU A 320 26.02 -0.08 -5.64
CA GLU A 320 25.50 -0.97 -6.68
C GLU A 320 25.84 -2.44 -6.40
N ASN A 321 26.84 -2.71 -5.54
CA ASN A 321 27.28 -4.04 -5.16
C ASN A 321 27.41 -4.17 -3.64
N TYR A 322 27.32 -5.40 -3.14
CA TYR A 322 27.41 -5.70 -1.71
C TYR A 322 28.79 -5.39 -1.12
N GLU A 323 29.85 -5.47 -1.94
CA GLU A 323 31.22 -5.13 -1.56
C GLU A 323 31.40 -3.65 -1.16
N ASP A 324 30.50 -2.78 -1.62
CA ASP A 324 30.55 -1.33 -1.34
C ASP A 324 29.82 -0.98 -0.02
N TYR A 325 29.06 -1.91 0.56
CA TYR A 325 28.26 -1.65 1.77
C TYR A 325 29.10 -1.25 2.99
N PRO A 326 30.30 -1.83 3.24
CA PRO A 326 31.16 -1.41 4.35
C PRO A 326 31.64 0.04 4.27
N ASP A 327 31.70 0.62 3.07
CA ASP A 327 32.05 2.03 2.88
C ASP A 327 30.83 2.96 2.97
N PHE A 328 29.63 2.40 2.77
CA PHE A 328 28.37 3.16 2.80
C PHE A 328 27.73 3.23 4.19
N TYR A 329 27.78 2.14 4.98
CA TYR A 329 27.16 2.07 6.30
C TYR A 329 28.18 2.21 7.44
N ASP A 330 27.85 2.99 8.47
CA ASP A 330 28.64 3.01 9.70
C ASP A 330 28.29 1.79 10.56
N ARG A 331 29.12 0.76 10.46
CA ARG A 331 28.97 -0.47 11.23
C ARG A 331 28.96 -0.21 12.74
N ASP A 332 29.81 0.69 13.24
CA ASP A 332 30.09 0.78 14.67
C ASP A 332 29.15 1.74 15.39
N ASN A 333 28.75 2.85 14.77
CA ASN A 333 27.86 3.85 15.37
C ASN A 333 26.42 3.78 14.82
N GLY A 334 26.20 3.04 13.72
CA GLY A 334 24.92 3.02 13.03
C GLY A 334 24.75 4.19 12.07
N GLY A 335 23.88 3.99 11.08
CA GLY A 335 23.61 4.98 10.04
C GLY A 335 24.29 4.67 8.70
N ASP A 336 24.18 5.61 7.79
CA ASP A 336 24.62 5.51 6.39
C ASP A 336 25.35 6.78 5.93
N ALA A 337 25.64 6.89 4.64
CA ALA A 337 26.30 8.05 4.02
C ALA A 337 25.43 9.33 3.93
N SER A 338 24.43 9.48 4.80
CA SER A 338 23.57 10.65 4.89
C SER A 338 24.37 11.96 4.97
N GLN A 339 23.94 12.95 4.19
CA GLN A 339 24.50 14.30 4.19
C GLN A 339 23.60 15.30 4.89
N GLY A 340 22.30 14.98 5.00
CA GLY A 340 21.28 15.90 5.48
C GLY A 340 21.05 17.11 4.54
N HIS A 341 20.05 17.92 4.87
CA HIS A 341 19.65 19.10 4.12
C HIS A 341 20.00 20.39 4.88
N ASP A 342 20.77 21.28 4.25
CA ASP A 342 21.14 22.57 4.85
C ASP A 342 19.95 23.51 5.07
N ILE A 343 18.91 23.41 4.23
CA ILE A 343 17.81 24.38 4.18
C ILE A 343 16.47 23.66 4.11
N ASN A 344 15.54 24.09 4.93
CA ASN A 344 14.14 23.71 4.83
C ASN A 344 13.47 24.46 3.66
N PRO A 345 12.97 23.77 2.64
CA PRO A 345 12.42 24.41 1.43
C PRO A 345 11.12 25.18 1.69
N HIS A 346 10.41 24.91 2.77
CA HIS A 346 9.19 25.61 3.15
C HIS A 346 9.49 26.94 3.87
N THR A 347 10.51 26.99 4.72
CA THR A 347 10.84 28.18 5.53
C THR A 347 11.96 29.03 4.95
N GLY A 348 12.83 28.46 4.11
CA GLY A 348 14.06 29.10 3.63
C GLY A 348 15.14 29.28 4.69
N MET A 349 15.00 28.64 5.86
CA MET A 349 15.96 28.66 6.97
C MET A 349 16.55 27.26 7.19
N PRO A 350 17.67 27.13 7.92
CA PRO A 350 18.17 25.81 8.35
C PRO A 350 17.10 25.02 9.12
N TYR A 351 17.18 23.69 9.06
CA TYR A 351 16.34 22.85 9.92
C TYR A 351 16.74 23.04 11.38
N GLU A 352 15.74 23.17 12.24
CA GLU A 352 15.95 23.11 13.69
C GLU A 352 16.31 21.66 14.08
N PRO A 353 17.36 21.44 14.89
CA PRO A 353 17.73 20.11 15.34
C PRO A 353 16.58 19.43 16.11
N GLN A 354 16.44 18.12 15.89
CA GLN A 354 15.47 17.27 16.58
C GLN A 354 16.24 16.26 17.41
N ILE A 355 16.52 16.64 18.65
CA ILE A 355 17.40 15.91 19.54
C ILE A 355 16.65 14.80 20.27
N VAL A 356 17.08 13.56 20.09
CA VAL A 356 16.55 12.37 20.79
C VAL A 356 17.69 11.60 21.47
N PRO A 357 17.46 11.09 22.69
CA PRO A 357 18.35 10.11 23.31
C PRO A 357 18.25 8.74 22.64
#